data_AF-A0A7W6EAK9-F1
#
_entry.id   AF-A0A7W6EAK9-F1
#
_cell.length_a   1.000
_cell.length_b   1.000
_cell.length_c   1.000
_cell.angle_alpha   90.00
_cell.angle_beta   90.00
_cell.angle_gamma   90.00
#
_symmetry.space_group_name_H-M   'P 1'
#
loop_
_entity.id
_entity.type
_entity.pdbx_description
1 polymer ?
#
loop_
_entity_poly.entity_id
_entity_poly.type
_entity_poly.pdbx_seq_one_letter_code
_entity_poly.pdbx_strand_id
1 'polypeptide(L)'
;MHREDALIGSWPTSWQTMYPFLRQARIKASSKDRYVASISRCAQIVNAGGANDCLTFYTAYCLGEAFKASETDIRPITIANYLEGLIALGKFGGVNAEALDGMRYMRDAFRDEAKLGEKLKVARINDLIRKGGFECIAEVIGDLLVDADLLPDHSARKALLLQTAACCAVDMNKPARTGDMSNWIIGSDLRRETDGSWHLAWNQRKTGRKTEAGELWPEIGEVLDELILCGRPSRLIHIRYRELVGKNWLTLSDVARPAKWPSERIKTAIGVPSHDLRTLAADYMRRHDPEIAARVIATHLGHGTLEAGEEYSTECKSEAAVRAWQNDRQKIAQAV
;
A
#
# COMPACT_ATOMS: atom_id res chain seq x y z
N MET A 1 22.70 5.57 -12.03
CA MET A 1 24.08 5.88 -11.61
C MET A 1 24.22 7.37 -11.32
N HIS A 2 24.19 8.27 -12.31
CA HIS A 2 24.41 9.71 -12.10
C HIS A 2 23.60 10.42 -10.99
N ARG A 3 22.34 10.02 -10.74
CA ARG A 3 21.50 10.64 -9.69
C ARG A 3 21.83 10.16 -8.28
N GLU A 4 22.28 8.92 -8.14
CA GLU A 4 22.65 8.35 -6.84
C GLU A 4 24.01 8.88 -6.41
N ASP A 5 24.97 8.92 -7.33
CA ASP A 5 26.31 9.47 -7.07
C ASP A 5 26.25 10.96 -6.69
N ALA A 6 25.34 11.73 -7.29
CA ALA A 6 25.09 13.12 -6.92
C ALA A 6 24.49 13.28 -5.51
N LEU A 7 23.60 12.36 -5.10
CA LEU A 7 23.03 12.37 -3.75
C LEU A 7 24.08 11.99 -2.70
N ILE A 8 24.90 10.98 -2.99
CA ILE A 8 25.94 10.51 -2.07
C ILE A 8 27.06 11.55 -1.94
N GLY A 9 27.43 12.20 -3.06
CA GLY A 9 28.43 13.26 -3.06
C GLY A 9 28.07 14.45 -2.17
N SER A 10 26.78 14.65 -1.84
CA SER A 10 26.34 15.66 -0.89
C SER A 10 26.28 15.17 0.56
N TRP A 11 26.69 13.95 0.89
CA TRP A 11 26.69 13.48 2.28
C TRP A 11 27.93 13.98 3.04
N PRO A 12 27.90 14.05 4.38
CA PRO A 12 29.11 14.21 5.18
C PRO A 12 30.18 13.17 4.80
N THR A 13 31.45 13.56 4.80
CA THR A 13 32.56 12.69 4.37
C THR A 13 32.60 11.38 5.16
N SER A 14 32.35 11.44 6.47
CA SER A 14 32.27 10.26 7.35
C SER A 14 31.18 9.27 6.93
N TRP A 15 30.08 9.75 6.36
CA TRP A 15 28.97 8.92 5.88
C TRP A 15 29.27 8.34 4.50
N GLN A 16 29.93 9.12 3.63
CA GLN A 16 30.38 8.65 2.32
C GLN A 16 31.31 7.44 2.45
N THR A 17 32.22 7.46 3.44
CA THR A 17 33.13 6.32 3.69
C THR A 17 32.41 5.04 4.12
N MET A 18 31.23 5.14 4.72
CA MET A 18 30.42 3.99 5.15
C MET A 18 29.54 3.41 4.02
N TYR A 19 29.18 4.23 3.02
CA TYR A 19 28.24 3.85 1.96
C TYR A 19 28.65 2.61 1.15
N PRO A 20 29.93 2.37 0.77
CA PRO A 20 30.32 1.17 0.05
C PRO A 20 29.88 -0.13 0.75
N PHE A 21 29.93 -0.18 2.08
CA PHE A 21 29.52 -1.35 2.85
C PHE A 21 27.99 -1.52 2.86
N LEU A 22 27.24 -0.43 3.00
CA LEU A 22 25.77 -0.45 2.86
C LEU A 22 25.35 -0.93 1.46
N ARG A 23 26.06 -0.50 0.42
CA ARG A 23 25.82 -0.92 -0.97
C ARG A 23 26.07 -2.41 -1.17
N GLN A 24 27.08 -2.98 -0.52
CA GLN A 24 27.41 -4.41 -0.60
C GLN A 24 26.56 -5.29 0.33
N ALA A 25 25.87 -4.71 1.32
CA ALA A 25 25.04 -5.45 2.27
C ALA A 25 24.00 -6.35 1.56
N ARG A 26 23.79 -7.56 2.09
CA ARG A 26 22.79 -8.54 1.58
C ARG A 26 21.37 -8.18 2.02
N ILE A 27 20.90 -7.01 1.62
CA ILE A 27 19.53 -6.51 1.85
C ILE A 27 18.84 -6.22 0.51
N LYS A 28 17.50 -6.24 0.50
CA LYS A 28 16.69 -5.99 -0.70
C LYS A 28 17.04 -4.63 -1.32
N ALA A 29 17.10 -4.56 -2.66
CA ALA A 29 17.41 -3.34 -3.39
C ALA A 29 16.52 -2.16 -2.98
N SER A 30 15.20 -2.39 -2.87
CA SER A 30 14.25 -1.36 -2.42
C SER A 30 14.51 -0.84 -1.00
N SER A 31 15.09 -1.66 -0.11
CA SER A 31 15.51 -1.20 1.21
C SER A 31 16.75 -0.31 1.12
N LYS A 32 17.70 -0.62 0.24
CA LYS A 32 18.89 0.22 -0.01
C LYS A 32 18.47 1.58 -0.54
N ASP A 33 17.62 1.61 -1.57
CA ASP A 33 17.11 2.86 -2.17
C ASP A 33 16.42 3.73 -1.12
N ARG A 34 15.60 3.11 -0.25
CA ARG A 34 14.95 3.80 0.86
C ARG A 34 15.98 4.36 1.85
N TYR A 35 16.99 3.58 2.24
CA TYR A 35 18.02 4.06 3.15
C TYR A 35 18.83 5.21 2.55
N VAL A 36 19.23 5.12 1.28
CA VAL A 36 19.92 6.21 0.57
C VAL A 36 19.08 7.49 0.58
N ALA A 37 17.78 7.38 0.29
CA ALA A 37 16.87 8.52 0.35
C ALA A 37 16.75 9.10 1.78
N SER A 38 16.59 8.26 2.80
CA SER A 38 16.55 8.65 4.21
C SER A 38 17.83 9.37 4.66
N ILE A 39 18.99 8.78 4.37
CA ILE A 39 20.31 9.33 4.73
C ILE A 39 20.52 10.68 4.03
N SER A 40 20.13 10.79 2.75
CA SER A 40 20.24 12.06 2.00
C SER A 40 19.41 13.17 2.62
N ARG A 41 18.23 12.86 3.20
CA ARG A 41 17.42 13.84 3.94
C ARG A 41 18.10 14.28 5.23
N CYS A 42 18.69 13.35 5.98
CA CYS A 42 19.48 13.72 7.17
C CYS A 42 20.72 14.55 6.80
N ALA A 43 21.39 14.20 5.71
CA ALA A 43 22.59 14.89 5.24
C ALA A 43 22.30 16.37 4.90
N GLN A 44 21.11 16.66 4.36
CA GLN A 44 20.68 18.05 4.11
C GLN A 44 20.67 18.89 5.40
N ILE A 45 20.20 18.32 6.52
CA ILE A 45 20.17 19.00 7.82
C ILE A 45 21.58 19.14 8.39
N VAL A 46 22.41 18.10 8.31
CA VAL A 46 23.80 18.14 8.78
C VAL A 46 24.60 19.21 8.03
N ASN A 47 24.48 19.25 6.70
CA ASN A 47 25.18 20.24 5.87
C ASN A 47 24.69 21.67 6.12
N ALA A 48 23.43 21.85 6.52
CA ALA A 48 22.90 23.14 6.94
C ALA A 48 23.33 23.54 8.36
N GLY A 49 24.16 22.74 9.04
CA GLY A 49 24.62 22.98 10.40
C GLY A 49 23.61 22.62 11.49
N GLY A 50 22.50 21.95 11.14
CA GLY A 50 21.46 21.58 12.09
C GLY A 50 21.80 20.38 12.99
N ALA A 51 22.85 19.62 12.65
CA ALA A 51 23.38 18.51 13.44
C ALA A 51 24.85 18.24 13.04
N ASN A 52 25.59 17.47 13.85
CA ASN A 52 26.91 16.97 13.45
C ASN A 52 26.79 15.65 12.63
N ASP A 53 27.91 15.15 12.13
CA ASP A 53 27.97 13.91 11.33
C ASP A 53 28.30 12.65 12.17
N CYS A 54 28.49 12.78 13.48
CA CYS A 54 28.71 11.64 14.36
C CYS A 54 27.39 10.85 14.55
N LEU A 55 27.42 9.53 14.51
CA LEU A 55 26.21 8.71 14.68
C LEU A 55 25.89 8.49 16.17
N THR A 56 25.44 9.54 16.86
CA THR A 56 25.20 9.55 18.33
C THR A 56 23.75 9.86 18.70
N PHE A 57 23.41 9.73 19.99
CA PHE A 57 22.14 10.20 20.56
C PHE A 57 21.87 11.67 20.22
N TYR A 58 22.85 12.55 20.47
CA TYR A 58 22.68 14.00 20.30
C TYR A 58 22.37 14.35 18.84
N THR A 59 23.05 13.68 17.90
CA THR A 59 22.80 13.85 16.46
C THR A 59 21.40 13.41 16.08
N ALA A 60 20.94 12.26 16.57
CA ALA A 60 19.58 11.78 16.33
C ALA A 60 18.52 12.73 16.93
N TYR A 61 18.80 13.30 18.10
CA TYR A 61 17.96 14.34 18.72
C TYR A 61 17.89 15.60 17.87
N CYS A 62 19.04 16.20 17.50
CA CYS A 62 19.09 17.40 16.66
C CYS A 62 18.40 17.21 15.31
N LEU A 63 18.61 16.07 14.65
CA LEU A 63 17.91 15.73 13.41
C LEU A 63 16.39 15.68 13.62
N GLY A 64 15.94 15.05 14.71
CA GLY A 64 14.52 14.96 15.06
C GLY A 64 13.89 16.33 15.28
N GLU A 65 14.52 17.20 16.08
CA GLU A 65 14.06 18.56 16.33
C GLU A 65 14.03 19.40 15.03
N ALA A 66 15.07 19.29 14.19
CA ALA A 66 15.12 20.00 12.92
C ALA A 66 14.01 19.54 11.95
N PHE A 67 13.67 18.25 11.95
CA PHE A 67 12.54 17.74 11.14
C PHE A 67 11.18 18.21 11.66
N LYS A 68 10.99 18.28 12.98
CA LYS A 68 9.77 18.82 13.60
C LYS A 68 9.61 20.31 13.35
N ALA A 69 10.71 21.07 13.43
CA ALA A 69 10.72 22.51 13.19
C ALA A 69 10.61 22.91 11.71
N SER A 70 10.64 21.94 10.78
CA SER A 70 10.52 22.22 9.35
C SER A 70 9.10 22.63 8.96
N GLU A 71 8.97 23.45 7.91
CA GLU A 71 7.66 23.93 7.38
C GLU A 71 6.69 22.79 7.02
N THR A 72 7.22 21.60 6.72
CA THR A 72 6.42 20.43 6.34
C THR A 72 5.93 19.58 7.51
N ASP A 73 6.27 19.93 8.77
CA ASP A 73 5.99 19.17 10.00
C ASP A 73 6.11 17.64 9.80
N ILE A 74 7.36 17.17 9.82
CA ILE A 74 7.64 15.77 9.52
C ILE A 74 7.21 14.91 10.71
N ARG A 75 6.20 14.05 10.47
CA ARG A 75 5.66 13.14 11.48
C ARG A 75 6.74 12.29 12.19
N PRO A 76 6.58 12.00 13.50
CA PRO A 76 7.55 11.21 14.27
C PRO A 76 7.91 9.86 13.64
N ILE A 77 6.94 9.13 13.07
CA ILE A 77 7.21 7.84 12.40
C ILE A 77 8.12 7.99 11.17
N THR A 78 8.03 9.12 10.46
CA THR A 78 8.88 9.41 9.31
C THR A 78 10.30 9.72 9.79
N ILE A 79 10.44 10.51 10.86
CA ILE A 79 11.73 10.79 11.51
C ILE A 79 12.40 9.47 11.95
N ALA A 80 11.67 8.59 12.61
CA ALA A 80 12.17 7.27 13.00
C ALA A 80 12.69 6.47 11.79
N ASN A 81 12.01 6.52 10.65
CA ASN A 81 12.45 5.85 9.41
C ASN A 81 13.68 6.52 8.78
N TYR A 82 13.87 7.83 8.98
CA TYR A 82 15.09 8.51 8.56
C TYR A 82 16.28 8.09 9.42
N LEU A 83 16.10 8.04 10.74
CA LEU A 83 17.11 7.55 11.68
C LEU A 83 17.46 6.08 11.45
N GLU A 84 16.50 5.23 11.11
CA GLU A 84 16.75 3.83 10.73
C GLU A 84 17.72 3.71 9.54
N GLY A 85 17.70 4.66 8.59
CA GLY A 85 18.66 4.72 7.50
C GLY A 85 20.09 4.98 7.99
N LEU A 86 20.27 5.92 8.92
CA LEU A 86 21.57 6.21 9.52
C LEU A 86 22.08 5.07 10.41
N ILE A 87 21.20 4.43 11.18
CA ILE A 87 21.54 3.25 11.97
C ILE A 87 22.01 2.11 11.06
N ALA A 88 21.33 1.91 9.92
CA ALA A 88 21.76 0.93 8.92
C ALA A 88 23.11 1.29 8.31
N LEU A 89 23.34 2.56 7.96
CA LEU A 89 24.62 3.05 7.45
C LEU A 89 25.75 2.77 8.44
N GLY A 90 25.61 3.16 9.71
CA GLY A 90 26.61 2.91 10.74
C GLY A 90 26.84 1.43 10.99
N LYS A 91 25.76 0.64 11.07
CA LYS A 91 25.83 -0.81 11.27
C LYS A 91 26.65 -1.50 10.17
N PHE A 92 26.40 -1.18 8.90
CA PHE A 92 27.14 -1.78 7.80
C PHE A 92 28.52 -1.15 7.61
N GLY A 93 28.68 0.12 7.97
CA GLY A 93 29.94 0.86 7.92
C GLY A 93 30.95 0.52 9.03
N GLY A 94 30.65 -0.46 9.89
CA GLY A 94 31.58 -0.94 10.93
C GLY A 94 31.57 -0.12 12.22
N VAL A 95 30.59 0.75 12.43
CA VAL A 95 30.43 1.48 13.70
C VAL A 95 30.07 0.49 14.80
N ASN A 96 30.70 0.63 15.97
CA ASN A 96 30.41 -0.19 17.15
C ASN A 96 28.90 -0.18 17.45
N ALA A 97 28.32 -1.35 17.70
CA ALA A 97 26.91 -1.50 18.01
C ALA A 97 26.47 -0.64 19.20
N GLU A 98 27.30 -0.49 20.23
CA GLU A 98 27.00 0.33 21.43
C GLU A 98 26.95 1.82 21.09
N ALA A 99 27.81 2.29 20.18
CA ALA A 99 27.81 3.69 19.74
C ALA A 99 26.50 4.08 19.04
N LEU A 100 25.78 3.10 18.47
CA LEU A 100 24.49 3.31 17.81
C LEU A 100 23.29 3.25 18.78
N ASP A 101 23.47 2.88 20.05
CA ASP A 101 22.35 2.72 20.99
C ASP A 101 21.61 4.03 21.24
N GLY A 102 22.34 5.15 21.30
CA GLY A 102 21.74 6.48 21.38
C GLY A 102 20.78 6.78 20.21
N MET A 103 21.16 6.40 18.99
CA MET A 103 20.29 6.58 17.82
C MET A 103 19.09 5.64 17.84
N ARG A 104 19.28 4.39 18.28
CA ARG A 104 18.19 3.40 18.42
C ARG A 104 17.17 3.87 19.44
N TYR A 105 17.62 4.38 20.58
CA TYR A 105 16.77 4.97 21.60
C TYR A 105 15.92 6.11 21.03
N MET A 106 16.52 7.08 20.33
CA MET A 106 15.77 8.19 19.71
C MET A 106 14.78 7.70 18.65
N ARG A 107 15.18 6.74 17.80
CA ARG A 107 14.28 6.12 16.83
C ARG A 107 13.05 5.51 17.52
N ASP A 108 13.26 4.79 18.61
CA ASP A 108 12.18 4.11 19.32
C ASP A 108 11.30 5.11 20.08
N ALA A 109 11.88 6.17 20.67
CA ALA A 109 11.12 7.30 21.23
C ALA A 109 10.19 7.94 20.19
N PHE A 110 10.65 8.21 18.97
CA PHE A 110 9.79 8.73 17.89
C PHE A 110 8.75 7.72 17.41
N ARG A 111 9.01 6.41 17.49
CA ARG A 111 8.00 5.39 17.22
C ARG A 111 6.91 5.38 18.29
N ASP A 112 7.28 5.55 19.55
CA ASP A 112 6.34 5.58 20.66
C ASP A 112 5.50 6.87 20.64
N GLU A 113 6.12 8.02 20.34
CA GLU A 113 5.39 9.27 20.08
C GLU A 113 4.38 9.09 18.94
N ALA A 114 4.76 8.43 17.84
CA ALA A 114 3.85 8.14 16.74
C ALA A 114 2.66 7.23 17.12
N LYS A 115 2.82 6.37 18.13
CA LYS A 115 1.71 5.52 18.63
C LYS A 115 0.69 6.33 19.43
N LEU A 116 1.13 7.40 20.09
CA LEU A 116 0.29 8.31 20.89
C LEU A 116 -0.47 9.33 20.02
N GLY A 117 0.02 9.62 18.81
CA GLY A 117 -0.64 10.51 17.87
C GLY A 117 -1.92 9.94 17.26
N GLU A 118 -2.78 10.84 16.75
CA GLU A 118 -4.05 10.45 16.12
C GLU A 118 -3.79 9.56 14.88
N LYS A 119 -4.36 8.35 14.88
CA LYS A 119 -4.19 7.40 13.77
C LYS A 119 -4.98 7.89 12.55
N LEU A 120 -4.37 8.72 11.71
CA LEU A 120 -4.94 9.24 10.45
C LEU A 120 -5.59 8.17 9.55
N LYS A 121 -5.07 6.94 9.60
CA LYS A 121 -5.65 5.79 8.88
C LYS A 121 -7.06 5.47 9.38
N VAL A 122 -7.27 5.46 10.69
CA VAL A 122 -8.56 5.18 11.33
C VAL A 122 -9.56 6.28 10.98
N ALA A 123 -9.14 7.55 11.05
CA ALA A 123 -9.99 8.69 10.68
C ALA A 123 -10.48 8.60 9.21
N ARG A 124 -9.58 8.32 8.27
CA ARG A 124 -9.94 8.17 6.84
C ARG A 124 -10.89 7.00 6.58
N ILE A 125 -10.66 5.85 7.22
CA ILE A 125 -11.54 4.68 7.07
C ILE A 125 -12.91 4.98 7.67
N ASN A 126 -12.96 5.61 8.84
CA ASN A 126 -14.22 6.00 9.47
C ASN A 126 -15.00 6.99 8.61
N ASP A 127 -14.33 7.96 7.98
CA ASP A 127 -14.98 8.89 7.04
C ASP A 127 -15.57 8.17 5.83
N LEU A 128 -14.83 7.22 5.24
CA LEU A 128 -15.34 6.40 4.13
C LEU A 128 -16.53 5.53 4.56
N ILE A 129 -16.48 4.92 5.76
CA ILE A 129 -17.60 4.15 6.31
C ILE A 129 -18.84 5.02 6.49
N ARG A 130 -18.69 6.25 7.01
CA ARG A 130 -19.81 7.19 7.15
C ARG A 130 -20.44 7.57 5.81
N LYS A 131 -19.66 7.54 4.73
CA LYS A 131 -20.12 7.80 3.36
C LYS A 131 -20.78 6.58 2.69
N GLY A 132 -20.87 5.44 3.37
CA GLY A 132 -21.46 4.20 2.82
C GLY A 132 -20.45 3.07 2.57
N GLY A 133 -19.15 3.29 2.81
CA GLY A 133 -18.14 2.25 2.71
C GLY A 133 -18.00 1.69 1.29
N PHE A 134 -18.38 0.42 1.09
CA PHE A 134 -18.33 -0.23 -0.22
C PHE A 134 -19.39 0.31 -1.20
N GLU A 135 -20.55 0.75 -0.70
CA GLU A 135 -21.60 1.35 -1.52
C GLU A 135 -21.09 2.63 -2.20
N CYS A 136 -20.40 3.49 -1.43
CA CYS A 136 -19.75 4.69 -1.97
C CYS A 136 -18.71 4.37 -3.06
N ILE A 137 -17.96 3.27 -2.93
CA ILE A 137 -17.00 2.87 -3.95
C ILE A 137 -17.73 2.42 -5.23
N ALA A 138 -18.82 1.66 -5.10
CA ALA A 138 -19.64 1.23 -6.23
C ALA A 138 -20.30 2.42 -6.95
N GLU A 139 -20.83 3.40 -6.22
CA GLU A 139 -21.37 4.65 -6.78
C GLU A 139 -20.31 5.41 -7.58
N VAL A 140 -19.11 5.58 -7.02
CA VAL A 140 -18.00 6.25 -7.73
C VAL A 140 -17.58 5.48 -8.98
N ILE A 141 -17.62 4.14 -8.98
CA ILE A 141 -17.38 3.34 -10.19
C ILE A 141 -18.44 3.64 -11.24
N GLY A 142 -19.72 3.67 -10.84
CA GLY A 142 -20.83 4.02 -11.73
C GLY A 142 -20.66 5.40 -12.36
N ASP A 143 -20.37 6.42 -11.55
CA ASP A 143 -20.15 7.79 -12.02
C ASP A 143 -18.99 7.88 -13.03
N LEU A 144 -17.89 7.16 -12.78
CA LEU A 144 -16.75 7.12 -13.69
C LEU A 144 -17.09 6.48 -15.04
N LEU A 145 -17.95 5.46 -15.05
CA LEU A 145 -18.41 4.80 -16.28
C LEU A 145 -19.36 5.71 -17.07
N VAL A 146 -20.32 6.36 -16.39
CA VAL A 146 -21.22 7.35 -17.01
C VAL A 146 -20.42 8.49 -17.64
N ASP A 147 -19.44 9.04 -16.92
CA ASP A 147 -18.55 10.09 -17.44
C ASP A 147 -17.71 9.60 -18.64
N ALA A 148 -17.31 8.32 -18.64
CA ALA A 148 -16.57 7.73 -19.73
C ALA A 148 -17.42 7.59 -21.01
N ASP A 149 -18.70 7.27 -20.87
CA ASP A 149 -19.63 7.10 -21.99
C ASP A 149 -19.97 8.41 -22.69
N LEU A 150 -19.89 9.54 -21.97
CA LEU A 150 -20.07 10.88 -22.53
C LEU A 150 -18.89 11.34 -23.40
N LEU A 151 -17.78 10.58 -23.44
CA LEU A 151 -16.57 10.94 -24.15
C LEU A 151 -16.37 10.11 -25.43
N PRO A 152 -15.73 10.68 -26.47
CA PRO A 152 -15.37 9.92 -27.67
C PRO A 152 -14.47 8.72 -27.34
N ASP A 153 -14.66 7.61 -28.06
CA ASP A 153 -13.95 6.35 -27.79
C ASP A 153 -12.41 6.44 -27.90
N HIS A 154 -11.92 7.33 -28.75
CA HIS A 154 -10.48 7.57 -28.93
C HIS A 154 -9.89 8.55 -27.89
N SER A 155 -10.70 9.02 -26.94
CA SER A 155 -10.27 10.00 -25.95
C SER A 155 -9.35 9.37 -24.90
N ALA A 156 -8.17 9.98 -24.71
CA ALA A 156 -7.28 9.64 -23.60
C ALA A 156 -7.97 9.83 -22.23
N ARG A 157 -8.93 10.75 -22.13
CA ARG A 157 -9.71 10.97 -20.91
C ARG A 157 -10.66 9.79 -20.63
N LYS A 158 -11.32 9.24 -21.64
CA LYS A 158 -12.17 8.04 -21.51
C LYS A 158 -11.34 6.86 -21.00
N ALA A 159 -10.20 6.59 -21.65
CA ALA A 159 -9.29 5.53 -21.24
C ALA A 159 -8.84 5.69 -19.76
N LEU A 160 -8.57 6.92 -19.34
CA LEU A 160 -8.18 7.20 -17.95
C LEU A 160 -9.31 6.96 -16.94
N LEU A 161 -10.56 7.27 -17.30
CA LEU A 161 -11.74 6.99 -16.45
C LEU A 161 -11.98 5.50 -16.32
N LEU A 162 -11.97 4.75 -17.43
CA LEU A 162 -12.11 3.29 -17.43
C LEU A 162 -10.99 2.61 -16.63
N GLN A 163 -9.74 3.08 -16.77
CA GLN A 163 -8.63 2.57 -15.94
C GLN A 163 -8.85 2.85 -14.45
N THR A 164 -9.38 4.01 -14.07
CA THR A 164 -9.70 4.31 -12.67
C THR A 164 -10.84 3.42 -12.17
N ALA A 165 -11.92 3.29 -12.94
CA ALA A 165 -13.07 2.45 -12.59
C ALA A 165 -12.62 1.00 -12.36
N ALA A 166 -11.81 0.44 -13.27
CA ALA A 166 -11.25 -0.90 -13.14
C ALA A 166 -10.32 -1.04 -11.92
N CYS A 167 -9.50 -0.03 -11.59
CA CYS A 167 -8.70 -0.04 -10.37
C CYS A 167 -9.60 -0.11 -9.11
N CYS A 168 -10.62 0.74 -9.03
CA CYS A 168 -11.55 0.74 -7.90
C CYS A 168 -12.32 -0.59 -7.79
N ALA A 169 -12.83 -1.10 -8.91
CA ALA A 169 -13.61 -2.34 -8.97
C ALA A 169 -12.79 -3.55 -8.51
N VAL A 170 -11.58 -3.73 -9.05
CA VAL A 170 -10.73 -4.87 -8.66
C VAL A 170 -10.24 -4.73 -7.22
N ASP A 171 -9.86 -3.52 -6.76
CA ASP A 171 -9.43 -3.33 -5.36
C ASP A 171 -10.59 -3.51 -4.37
N MET A 172 -11.83 -3.26 -4.79
CA MET A 172 -13.04 -3.52 -3.99
C MET A 172 -13.26 -5.02 -3.76
N ASN A 173 -13.10 -5.87 -4.78
CA ASN A 173 -13.27 -7.32 -4.65
C ASN A 173 -12.07 -8.01 -4.01
N LYS A 174 -10.86 -7.60 -4.37
CA LYS A 174 -9.62 -8.16 -3.83
C LYS A 174 -8.55 -7.09 -3.71
N PRO A 175 -8.41 -6.44 -2.54
CA PRO A 175 -7.46 -5.36 -2.40
C PRO A 175 -6.00 -5.84 -2.55
N ALA A 176 -5.37 -5.59 -3.69
CA ALA A 176 -4.07 -6.12 -4.09
C ALA A 176 -2.95 -5.08 -3.99
N ARG A 177 -1.72 -5.48 -3.61
CA ARG A 177 -0.67 -4.48 -3.34
C ARG A 177 -0.47 -3.67 -4.61
N THR A 178 -0.32 -2.35 -4.49
CA THR A 178 -0.38 -1.44 -5.65
C THR A 178 0.71 -1.78 -6.69
N GLY A 179 1.87 -2.26 -6.22
CA GLY A 179 2.93 -2.77 -7.08
C GLY A 179 2.59 -4.08 -7.79
N ASP A 180 1.80 -4.96 -7.19
CA ASP A 180 1.30 -6.17 -7.86
C ASP A 180 0.23 -5.78 -8.90
N MET A 181 -0.78 -5.02 -8.48
CA MET A 181 -1.86 -4.52 -9.32
C MET A 181 -1.33 -3.82 -10.57
N SER A 182 -0.33 -2.95 -10.44
CA SER A 182 0.22 -2.22 -11.58
C SER A 182 0.87 -3.10 -12.65
N ASN A 183 1.19 -4.37 -12.33
CA ASN A 183 2.00 -5.24 -13.17
C ASN A 183 1.28 -6.48 -13.68
N TRP A 184 -0.01 -6.66 -13.39
CA TRP A 184 -0.73 -7.83 -13.88
C TRP A 184 -0.80 -7.90 -15.41
N ILE A 185 -0.80 -9.13 -15.91
CA ILE A 185 -0.81 -9.45 -17.34
C ILE A 185 -2.13 -10.16 -17.71
N ILE A 186 -2.78 -9.68 -18.76
CA ILE A 186 -3.99 -10.32 -19.33
C ILE A 186 -3.63 -11.70 -19.88
N GLY A 187 -4.45 -12.69 -19.57
CA GLY A 187 -4.26 -14.09 -19.98
C GLY A 187 -3.33 -14.89 -19.08
N SER A 188 -2.57 -14.23 -18.21
CA SER A 188 -1.73 -14.89 -17.19
C SER A 188 -2.30 -14.67 -15.80
N ASP A 189 -2.27 -13.41 -15.33
CA ASP A 189 -2.70 -13.08 -13.97
C ASP A 189 -4.20 -12.80 -13.92
N LEU A 190 -4.69 -12.05 -14.92
CA LEU A 190 -6.10 -11.70 -15.09
C LEU A 190 -6.63 -12.39 -16.35
N ARG A 191 -7.51 -13.36 -16.18
CA ARG A 191 -7.99 -14.24 -17.26
C ARG A 191 -9.49 -14.09 -17.44
N ARG A 192 -9.94 -14.02 -18.69
CA ARG A 192 -11.35 -14.10 -19.05
C ARG A 192 -11.65 -15.48 -19.59
N GLU A 193 -12.59 -16.18 -18.98
CA GLU A 193 -13.00 -17.52 -19.38
C GLU A 193 -13.99 -17.46 -20.55
N THR A 194 -14.31 -18.63 -21.12
CA THR A 194 -15.19 -18.72 -22.29
C THR A 194 -16.64 -18.36 -22.00
N ASP A 195 -17.08 -18.54 -20.75
CA ASP A 195 -18.41 -18.17 -20.26
C ASP A 195 -18.55 -16.66 -19.95
N GLY A 196 -17.47 -15.90 -20.00
CA GLY A 196 -17.45 -14.47 -19.71
C GLY A 196 -16.98 -14.10 -18.30
N SER A 197 -16.80 -15.07 -17.41
CA SER A 197 -16.26 -14.83 -16.08
C SER A 197 -14.80 -14.37 -16.15
N TRP A 198 -14.40 -13.56 -15.15
CA TRP A 198 -13.03 -13.11 -15.00
C TRP A 198 -12.41 -13.74 -13.76
N HIS A 199 -11.17 -14.21 -13.88
CA HIS A 199 -10.41 -14.79 -12.79
C HIS A 199 -9.11 -14.02 -12.55
N LEU A 200 -8.76 -13.83 -11.28
CA LEU A 200 -7.52 -13.16 -10.88
C LEU A 200 -6.67 -14.04 -9.96
N ALA A 201 -5.46 -14.36 -10.40
CA ALA A 201 -4.45 -15.07 -9.61
C ALA A 201 -3.05 -14.55 -9.95
N TRP A 202 -2.20 -14.30 -8.94
CA TRP A 202 -0.85 -13.76 -9.17
C TRP A 202 0.15 -14.18 -8.12
N ASN A 203 1.44 -14.01 -8.42
CA ASN A 203 2.52 -14.16 -7.45
C ASN A 203 2.82 -12.80 -6.80
N GLN A 204 2.64 -12.71 -5.49
CA GLN A 204 2.79 -11.47 -4.74
C GLN A 204 4.28 -11.08 -4.65
N ARG A 205 4.68 -9.97 -5.27
CA ARG A 205 6.12 -9.62 -5.43
C ARG A 205 6.87 -9.44 -4.12
N LYS A 206 6.20 -8.98 -3.06
CA LYS A 206 6.83 -8.74 -1.76
C LYS A 206 7.25 -10.04 -1.05
N THR A 207 6.44 -11.09 -1.19
CA THR A 207 6.55 -12.35 -0.42
C THR A 207 6.90 -13.55 -1.29
N GLY A 208 6.74 -13.45 -2.61
CA GLY A 208 6.91 -14.55 -3.57
C GLY A 208 5.79 -15.60 -3.52
N ARG A 209 4.76 -15.40 -2.69
CA ARG A 209 3.67 -16.37 -2.53
C ARG A 209 2.61 -16.19 -3.61
N LYS A 210 2.07 -17.31 -4.09
CA LYS A 210 0.86 -17.31 -4.92
C LYS A 210 -0.32 -16.82 -4.10
N THR A 211 -1.15 -15.97 -4.71
CA THR A 211 -2.39 -15.47 -4.12
C THR A 211 -3.44 -15.37 -5.23
N GLU A 212 -4.72 -15.45 -4.88
CA GLU A 212 -5.81 -15.33 -5.85
C GLU A 212 -7.03 -14.63 -5.25
N ALA A 213 -7.84 -14.05 -6.14
CA ALA A 213 -9.23 -13.68 -5.88
C ALA A 213 -10.19 -14.82 -6.25
N GLY A 214 -9.76 -15.72 -7.14
CA GLY A 214 -10.66 -16.68 -7.78
C GLY A 214 -11.45 -15.98 -8.89
N GLU A 215 -12.71 -16.37 -9.05
CA GLU A 215 -13.67 -15.68 -9.90
C GLU A 215 -14.01 -14.30 -9.32
N LEU A 216 -13.94 -13.27 -10.15
CA LEU A 216 -14.34 -11.91 -9.80
C LEU A 216 -15.86 -11.78 -9.89
N TRP A 217 -16.43 -10.82 -9.17
CA TRP A 217 -17.86 -10.55 -9.27
C TRP A 217 -18.26 -10.15 -10.70
N PRO A 218 -19.45 -10.57 -11.19
CA PRO A 218 -19.89 -10.29 -12.55
C PRO A 218 -19.80 -8.81 -12.93
N GLU A 219 -20.20 -7.92 -12.02
CA GLU A 219 -20.18 -6.46 -12.21
C GLU A 219 -18.75 -5.92 -12.42
N ILE A 220 -17.76 -6.58 -11.83
CA ILE A 220 -16.34 -6.24 -12.04
C ILE A 220 -15.87 -6.76 -13.40
N GLY A 221 -16.36 -7.93 -13.79
CA GLY A 221 -16.17 -8.47 -15.13
C GLY A 221 -16.67 -7.51 -16.22
N GLU A 222 -17.82 -6.87 -16.01
CA GLU A 222 -18.38 -5.86 -16.90
C GLU A 222 -17.47 -4.62 -17.00
N VAL A 223 -16.97 -4.11 -15.87
CA VAL A 223 -16.00 -2.99 -15.85
C VAL A 223 -14.71 -3.35 -16.60
N LEU A 224 -14.23 -4.59 -16.46
CA LEU A 224 -13.04 -5.08 -17.17
C LEU A 224 -13.29 -5.25 -18.67
N ASP A 225 -14.45 -5.74 -19.06
CA ASP A 225 -14.86 -5.85 -20.45
C ASP A 225 -14.90 -4.47 -21.11
N GLU A 226 -15.50 -3.46 -20.46
CA GLU A 226 -15.52 -2.08 -20.94
C GLU A 226 -14.11 -1.48 -21.08
N LEU A 227 -13.22 -1.74 -20.11
CA LEU A 227 -11.83 -1.32 -20.20
C LEU A 227 -11.14 -1.88 -21.45
N ILE A 228 -11.28 -3.19 -21.72
CA ILE A 228 -10.55 -3.82 -22.83
C ILE A 228 -11.19 -3.53 -24.20
N LEU A 229 -12.52 -3.38 -24.25
CA LEU A 229 -13.25 -2.98 -25.45
C LEU A 229 -12.92 -1.54 -25.81
N CYS A 230 -12.87 -0.64 -24.82
CA CYS A 230 -12.57 0.78 -25.00
C CYS A 230 -13.45 1.39 -26.11
N GLY A 231 -14.77 1.24 -25.97
CA GLY A 231 -15.77 1.73 -26.92
C GLY A 231 -16.07 0.81 -28.11
N ARG A 232 -15.36 -0.31 -28.26
CA ARG A 232 -15.67 -1.31 -29.30
C ARG A 232 -16.97 -2.06 -28.99
N PRO A 233 -17.72 -2.52 -30.01
CA PRO A 233 -18.90 -3.35 -29.80
C PRO A 233 -18.61 -4.61 -28.97
N SER A 234 -19.50 -4.95 -28.04
CA SER A 234 -19.36 -6.09 -27.12
C SER A 234 -19.14 -7.43 -27.84
N ARG A 235 -19.72 -7.62 -29.03
CA ARG A 235 -19.49 -8.82 -29.88
C ARG A 235 -18.02 -9.07 -30.23
N LEU A 236 -17.14 -8.07 -30.08
CA LEU A 236 -15.71 -8.19 -30.36
C LEU A 236 -14.89 -8.61 -29.14
N ILE A 237 -15.51 -8.81 -27.97
CA ILE A 237 -14.81 -9.07 -26.71
C ILE A 237 -13.80 -10.23 -26.80
N HIS A 238 -14.18 -11.34 -27.43
CA HIS A 238 -13.30 -12.51 -27.55
C HIS A 238 -12.09 -12.24 -28.46
N ILE A 239 -12.28 -11.49 -29.56
CA ILE A 239 -11.20 -11.08 -30.45
C ILE A 239 -10.27 -10.13 -29.70
N ARG A 240 -10.86 -9.14 -29.02
CA ARG A 240 -10.11 -8.12 -28.31
C ARG A 240 -9.30 -8.69 -27.15
N TYR A 241 -9.87 -9.63 -26.39
CA TYR A 241 -9.16 -10.34 -25.35
C TYR A 241 -7.94 -11.08 -25.91
N ARG A 242 -8.09 -11.82 -27.02
CA ARG A 242 -6.98 -12.54 -27.67
C ARG A 242 -5.84 -11.62 -28.10
N GLU A 243 -6.15 -10.44 -28.64
CA GLU A 243 -5.15 -9.43 -29.00
C GLU A 243 -4.36 -8.90 -27.78
N LEU A 244 -5.00 -8.88 -26.61
CA LEU A 244 -4.46 -8.33 -25.38
C LEU A 244 -3.78 -9.37 -24.49
N VAL A 245 -3.85 -10.66 -24.81
CA VAL A 245 -3.10 -11.69 -24.09
C VAL A 245 -1.62 -11.34 -24.09
N GLY A 246 -1.01 -11.37 -22.90
CA GLY A 246 0.39 -10.97 -22.68
C GLY A 246 0.60 -9.48 -22.46
N LYS A 247 -0.43 -8.64 -22.63
CA LYS A 247 -0.35 -7.19 -22.34
C LYS A 247 -0.68 -6.88 -20.89
N ASN A 248 -0.18 -5.75 -20.41
CA ASN A 248 -0.55 -5.22 -19.10
C ASN A 248 -2.03 -4.82 -19.08
N TRP A 249 -2.75 -5.22 -18.02
CA TRP A 249 -4.20 -5.03 -17.97
C TRP A 249 -4.67 -3.58 -17.88
N LEU A 250 -3.87 -2.66 -17.30
CA LEU A 250 -4.25 -1.25 -17.21
C LEU A 250 -3.92 -0.49 -18.49
N THR A 251 -2.73 -0.68 -19.04
CA THR A 251 -2.28 0.10 -20.19
C THR A 251 -2.66 -0.53 -21.53
N LEU A 252 -3.06 -1.80 -21.52
CA LEU A 252 -3.33 -2.59 -22.71
C LEU A 252 -2.12 -2.64 -23.66
N SER A 253 -0.91 -2.54 -23.10
CA SER A 253 0.38 -2.50 -23.80
C SER A 253 1.43 -3.32 -23.04
N ASP A 254 2.66 -3.41 -23.56
CA ASP A 254 3.75 -4.11 -22.89
C ASP A 254 4.32 -3.33 -21.68
N VAL A 255 3.91 -2.08 -21.49
CA VAL A 255 4.46 -1.20 -20.46
C VAL A 255 3.48 -1.07 -19.30
N ALA A 256 3.93 -1.43 -18.09
CA ALA A 256 3.18 -1.19 -16.86
C ALA A 256 3.19 0.28 -16.45
N ARG A 257 2.14 0.72 -15.75
CA ARG A 257 2.18 2.00 -15.02
C ARG A 257 3.19 1.95 -13.86
N PRO A 258 3.61 3.10 -13.31
CA PRO A 258 4.37 3.13 -12.06
C PRO A 258 3.57 2.51 -10.91
N ALA A 259 4.24 1.79 -10.00
CA ALA A 259 3.61 1.04 -8.90
C ALA A 259 2.72 1.85 -7.94
N LYS A 260 2.87 3.18 -7.90
CA LYS A 260 2.03 4.08 -7.08
C LYS A 260 0.78 4.54 -7.81
N TRP A 261 0.79 4.50 -9.15
CA TRP A 261 -0.25 5.07 -10.00
C TRP A 261 -1.65 4.52 -9.68
N PRO A 262 -1.88 3.20 -9.51
CA PRO A 262 -3.21 2.72 -9.16
C PRO A 262 -3.74 3.32 -7.84
N SER A 263 -2.88 3.42 -6.82
CA SER A 263 -3.26 4.02 -5.53
C SER A 263 -3.57 5.50 -5.62
N GLU A 264 -2.86 6.24 -6.50
CA GLU A 264 -3.11 7.65 -6.73
C GLU A 264 -4.46 7.84 -7.41
N ARG A 265 -4.79 7.01 -8.41
CA ARG A 265 -6.10 7.03 -9.07
C ARG A 265 -7.24 6.74 -8.11
N ILE A 266 -7.12 5.69 -7.30
CA ILE A 266 -8.11 5.33 -6.27
C ILE A 266 -8.26 6.49 -5.28
N LYS A 267 -7.15 7.03 -4.76
CA LYS A 267 -7.20 8.17 -3.82
C LYS A 267 -7.89 9.39 -4.41
N THR A 268 -7.63 9.71 -5.68
CA THR A 268 -8.32 10.81 -6.35
C THR A 268 -9.81 10.56 -6.51
N ALA A 269 -10.22 9.32 -6.77
CA ALA A 269 -11.63 8.97 -6.99
C ALA A 269 -12.44 8.90 -5.68
N ILE A 270 -11.92 8.22 -4.66
CA ILE A 270 -12.69 7.91 -3.44
C ILE A 270 -12.13 8.58 -2.17
N GLY A 271 -11.08 9.39 -2.28
CA GLY A 271 -10.47 10.13 -1.17
C GLY A 271 -9.50 9.33 -0.30
N VAL A 272 -9.43 8.00 -0.44
CA VAL A 272 -8.54 7.13 0.32
C VAL A 272 -7.63 6.28 -0.57
N PRO A 273 -6.38 5.97 -0.17
CA PRO A 273 -5.51 5.10 -0.95
C PRO A 273 -5.97 3.62 -0.88
N SER A 274 -5.58 2.83 -1.89
CA SER A 274 -5.83 1.37 -1.97
C SER A 274 -5.50 0.59 -0.68
N HIS A 275 -4.45 0.99 0.04
CA HIS A 275 -4.09 0.34 1.29
C HIS A 275 -5.17 0.48 2.38
N ASP A 276 -5.93 1.58 2.38
CA ASP A 276 -7.02 1.76 3.34
C ASP A 276 -8.21 0.86 2.99
N LEU A 277 -8.42 0.53 1.71
CA LEU A 277 -9.43 -0.45 1.27
C LEU A 277 -9.15 -1.87 1.77
N ARG A 278 -7.89 -2.30 1.85
CA ARG A 278 -7.52 -3.55 2.57
C ARG A 278 -8.04 -3.59 3.99
N THR A 279 -7.95 -2.43 4.66
CA THR A 279 -8.31 -2.33 6.07
C THR A 279 -9.82 -2.26 6.21
N LEU A 280 -10.51 -1.56 5.30
CA LEU A 280 -11.96 -1.58 5.21
C LEU A 280 -12.50 -3.00 4.99
N ALA A 281 -11.94 -3.75 4.04
CA ALA A 281 -12.33 -5.13 3.77
C ALA A 281 -12.14 -6.03 4.99
N ALA A 282 -11.00 -5.90 5.68
CA ALA A 282 -10.74 -6.62 6.92
C ALA A 282 -11.73 -6.25 8.04
N ASP A 283 -12.03 -4.95 8.19
CA ASP A 283 -12.97 -4.45 9.19
C ASP A 283 -14.40 -4.91 8.90
N TYR A 284 -14.81 -4.93 7.63
CA TYR A 284 -16.11 -5.45 7.19
C TYR A 284 -16.23 -6.96 7.48
N MET A 285 -15.25 -7.76 7.09
CA MET A 285 -15.23 -9.20 7.38
C MET A 285 -15.30 -9.46 8.89
N ARG A 286 -14.58 -8.68 9.69
CA ARG A 286 -14.61 -8.78 11.15
C ARG A 286 -15.99 -8.48 11.72
N ARG A 287 -16.60 -7.38 11.26
CA ARG A 287 -17.94 -6.97 11.71
C ARG A 287 -19.03 -7.91 11.26
N HIS A 288 -18.90 -8.64 10.15
CA HIS A 288 -19.97 -9.51 9.66
C HIS A 288 -19.80 -10.96 10.13
N ASP A 289 -18.59 -11.51 10.07
CA ASP A 289 -18.29 -12.90 10.45
C ASP A 289 -16.96 -13.02 11.23
N PRO A 290 -16.93 -12.62 12.51
CA PRO A 290 -15.71 -12.53 13.29
C PRO A 290 -15.06 -13.89 13.60
N GLU A 291 -15.82 -14.99 13.54
CA GLU A 291 -15.33 -16.34 13.86
C GLU A 291 -14.37 -16.86 12.78
N ILE A 292 -14.66 -16.58 11.50
CA ILE A 292 -13.78 -16.96 10.39
C ILE A 292 -12.91 -15.81 9.90
N ALA A 293 -13.23 -14.56 10.26
CA ALA A 293 -12.58 -13.34 9.77
C ALA A 293 -11.06 -13.41 9.84
N ALA A 294 -10.46 -13.84 10.97
CA ALA A 294 -9.00 -13.90 11.10
C ALA A 294 -8.34 -14.80 10.02
N ARG A 295 -8.95 -15.97 9.76
CA ARG A 295 -8.48 -16.91 8.72
C ARG A 295 -8.74 -16.37 7.32
N VAL A 296 -9.93 -15.82 7.08
CA VAL A 296 -10.31 -15.26 5.78
C VAL A 296 -9.45 -14.05 5.45
N ILE A 297 -9.21 -13.13 6.38
CA ILE A 297 -8.35 -11.94 6.22
C ILE A 297 -6.91 -12.34 5.93
N ALA A 298 -6.35 -13.33 6.63
CA ALA A 298 -4.98 -13.79 6.40
C ALA A 298 -4.79 -14.32 4.97
N THR A 299 -5.72 -15.15 4.49
CA THR A 299 -5.76 -15.64 3.11
C THR A 299 -6.09 -14.52 2.13
N HIS A 300 -7.00 -13.63 2.50
CA HIS A 300 -7.51 -12.58 1.64
C HIS A 300 -6.48 -11.47 1.40
N LEU A 301 -5.62 -11.18 2.38
CA LEU A 301 -4.56 -10.16 2.29
C LEU A 301 -3.17 -10.75 1.98
N GLY A 302 -3.04 -12.08 1.94
CA GLY A 302 -1.78 -12.78 1.66
C GLY A 302 -0.73 -12.56 2.75
N HIS A 303 -1.13 -12.61 4.02
CA HIS A 303 -0.21 -12.39 5.15
C HIS A 303 0.74 -13.57 5.35
N GLY A 304 2.03 -13.23 5.51
CA GLY A 304 3.15 -14.17 5.50
C GLY A 304 3.41 -14.88 6.84
N THR A 305 3.05 -14.21 7.92
CA THR A 305 3.40 -14.54 9.31
C THR A 305 2.17 -14.34 10.22
N LEU A 306 2.07 -15.14 11.28
CA LEU A 306 1.00 -15.04 12.29
C LEU A 306 0.94 -13.64 12.91
N GLU A 307 2.10 -13.03 13.19
CA GLU A 307 2.24 -11.69 13.79
C GLU A 307 1.61 -10.56 12.94
N ALA A 308 1.71 -10.62 11.61
CA ALA A 308 1.06 -9.64 10.72
C ALA A 308 -0.48 -9.82 10.66
N GLY A 309 -0.99 -10.98 11.08
CA GLY A 309 -2.40 -11.27 11.27
C GLY A 309 -2.86 -11.18 12.71
N GLU A 310 -1.96 -10.95 13.68
CA GLU A 310 -2.24 -11.03 15.11
C GLU A 310 -3.01 -9.82 15.62
N GLU A 311 -2.70 -8.62 15.11
CA GLU A 311 -3.51 -7.40 15.36
C GLU A 311 -4.96 -7.65 14.89
N TYR A 312 -5.14 -8.13 13.67
CA TYR A 312 -6.45 -8.49 13.13
C TYR A 312 -7.11 -9.64 13.91
N SER A 313 -6.36 -10.68 14.28
CA SER A 313 -6.89 -11.83 15.03
C SER A 313 -7.31 -11.46 16.45
N THR A 314 -6.59 -10.53 17.10
CA THR A 314 -6.90 -10.06 18.45
C THR A 314 -8.19 -9.25 18.42
N GLU A 315 -8.32 -8.33 17.45
CA GLU A 315 -9.56 -7.58 17.22
C GLU A 315 -10.75 -8.51 16.89
N CYS A 316 -10.57 -9.53 16.04
CA CYS A 316 -11.62 -10.52 15.73
C CYS A 316 -12.10 -11.26 16.98
N LYS A 317 -11.18 -11.72 17.83
CA LYS A 317 -11.50 -12.44 19.07
C LYS A 317 -12.26 -11.55 20.05
N SER A 318 -11.87 -10.28 20.17
CA SER A 318 -12.57 -9.30 21.00
C SER A 318 -13.99 -9.04 20.50
N GLU A 319 -14.21 -8.86 19.19
CA GLU A 319 -15.55 -8.65 18.63
C GLU A 319 -16.44 -9.90 18.71
N ALA A 320 -15.87 -11.10 18.48
CA ALA A 320 -16.57 -12.36 18.69
C ALA A 320 -17.04 -12.52 20.15
N ALA A 321 -16.16 -12.19 21.11
CA ALA A 321 -16.50 -12.23 22.53
C ALA A 321 -17.61 -11.23 22.91
N VAL A 322 -17.58 -10.02 22.34
CA VAL A 322 -18.65 -9.02 22.55
C VAL A 322 -19.98 -9.50 21.98
N ARG A 323 -19.99 -10.11 20.78
CA ARG A 323 -21.21 -10.68 20.19
C ARG A 323 -21.76 -11.86 20.99
N ALA A 324 -20.90 -12.77 21.42
CA ALA A 324 -21.29 -13.89 22.27
C ALA A 324 -21.99 -13.37 23.54
N TRP A 325 -21.38 -12.38 24.19
CA TRP A 325 -21.96 -11.73 25.37
C TRP A 325 -23.30 -11.03 25.10
N GLN A 326 -23.45 -10.32 23.97
CA GLN A 326 -24.72 -9.68 23.59
C GLN A 326 -25.82 -10.70 23.33
N ASN A 327 -25.50 -11.81 22.66
CA ASN A 327 -26.43 -12.91 22.41
C ASN A 327 -26.86 -13.60 23.71
N ASP A 328 -25.91 -13.84 24.62
CA ASP A 328 -26.22 -14.42 25.93
C ASP A 328 -27.11 -13.48 26.76
N ARG A 329 -26.86 -12.17 26.71
CA ARG A 329 -27.71 -11.18 27.38
C ARG A 329 -29.12 -11.12 26.80
N GLN A 330 -29.28 -11.24 25.49
CA GLN A 330 -30.60 -11.32 24.85
C GLN A 330 -31.34 -12.61 25.23
N LYS A 331 -30.66 -13.76 25.27
CA LYS A 331 -31.24 -15.04 25.72
C LYS A 331 -31.70 -14.97 27.17
N ILE A 332 -30.89 -14.36 28.05
CA ILE A 332 -31.24 -14.14 29.46
C ILE A 332 -32.46 -13.21 29.56
N ALA A 333 -32.52 -12.13 28.77
CA ALA A 333 -33.65 -11.21 28.77
C ALA A 333 -34.95 -11.78 28.19
N GLN A 334 -34.87 -12.82 27.35
CA GLN A 334 -36.04 -13.54 26.82
C GLN A 334 -36.51 -14.69 27.73
N ALA A 335 -35.69 -15.09 28.71
CA ALA A 335 -36.00 -16.13 29.68
C ALA A 335 -36.60 -15.58 30.99
N VAL A 336 -36.74 -14.25 31.10
CA VAL A 336 -37.40 -13.50 32.19
C VAL A 336 -38.70 -12.94 31.67
#